data_AF-A0A956G5D7-F1
#
_entry.id   AF-A0A956G5D7-F1
#
_cell.length_a   1.000
_cell.length_b   1.000
_cell.length_c   1.000
_cell.angle_alpha   90.00
_cell.angle_beta   90.00
_cell.angle_gamma   90.00
#
_symmetry.space_group_name_H-M   'P 1'
#
loop_
_entity.id
_entity.type
_entity.pdbx_description
1 polymer ?
#
loop_
_entity_poly.entity_id
_entity_poly.type
_entity_poly.pdbx_seq_one_letter_code
_entity_poly.pdbx_strand_id
1 'polypeptide(L)'
;MTTKTKSASRSATRPEVNVDVDVALLAQLVELWAATRSPRVAALVELVDERLRVRGALAPQIAHAPKRSRARDAAQKAWIACAEKKRPEDLRELLSTLEQATAKHALARLEHLSAHDDPRVAGHLVDLLYSAPWRAKPAKPIYTLALQLIVKRRDARQLPRLEALRFVERVPTSVGQWVQRRIDETLDALREGLEQSPPRPLAAKQAALCAALEAELAPEIRAHERRQQQRRSFEARAAELLAAIYADPRDDQPRQVYADLLSSEGDPRGELIALQLARAGDRGNRSDEAQRTREVELLYAHGERWTEGLATVARQWIFERGFLCDMQVGGNLDALPALAGHRGWGTVQRIDIFSGDEHAERVLASARGSLRVLDSCWAPSLAGFVERGLLDGVTHLGVNASIDIDETARGVSAWSARAAAPQAIALTLDDRERPDIEQLRELADRDALERVDSLALRLSGWSRQLRAERTLSLSAWLAEMPDHIERVRFSLDIRATTLHVTVARDETRRFCRARAACEVGAGPRAPDFDSAAVLAHIRSLGSAPVSLEIEARRFFVVGRRLMFAAPSETQLAALSQHVERITLLEGLAFYDELGALHRA
;
A
#
# COMPACT_ATOMS: atom_id res chain seq x y z
N MET A 1 -76.09 -2.16 18.52
CA MET A 1 -75.80 -1.98 19.96
C MET A 1 -74.33 -2.24 20.17
N THR A 2 -73.61 -1.19 20.54
CA THR A 2 -72.14 -1.10 20.65
C THR A 2 -71.69 -1.51 22.05
N THR A 3 -70.91 -2.57 22.18
CA THR A 3 -70.15 -2.84 23.41
C THR A 3 -68.73 -2.31 23.23
N LYS A 4 -68.48 -1.13 23.82
CA LYS A 4 -67.15 -0.53 23.97
C LYS A 4 -66.41 -1.23 25.12
N THR A 5 -65.36 -1.97 24.81
CA THR A 5 -64.36 -2.39 25.80
C THR A 5 -63.19 -1.39 25.75
N LYS A 6 -63.08 -0.54 26.78
CA LYS A 6 -61.93 0.36 26.97
C LYS A 6 -60.70 -0.48 27.30
N SER A 7 -59.76 -0.61 26.36
CA SER A 7 -58.40 -1.07 26.64
C SER A 7 -57.60 0.10 27.21
N ALA A 8 -57.24 -0.01 28.49
CA ALA A 8 -56.37 0.94 29.17
C ALA A 8 -54.93 0.71 28.69
N SER A 9 -54.43 1.59 27.81
CA SER A 9 -53.01 1.65 27.48
C SER A 9 -52.25 2.18 28.70
N ARG A 10 -51.61 1.28 29.44
CA ARG A 10 -50.54 1.62 30.39
C ARG A 10 -49.38 2.22 29.59
N SER A 11 -49.38 3.54 29.49
CA SER A 11 -48.19 4.34 29.20
C SER A 11 -47.19 4.07 30.32
N ALA A 12 -46.21 3.18 30.07
CA ALA A 12 -45.04 3.09 30.91
C ALA A 12 -44.23 4.36 30.65
N THR A 13 -44.39 5.34 31.54
CA THR A 13 -43.56 6.54 31.61
C THR A 13 -42.10 6.09 31.68
N ARG A 14 -41.37 6.32 30.60
CA ARG A 14 -39.91 6.21 30.55
C ARG A 14 -39.39 7.11 31.69
N PRO A 15 -38.56 6.61 32.63
CA PRO A 15 -38.10 7.42 33.74
C PRO A 15 -37.45 8.70 33.20
N GLU A 16 -37.85 9.86 33.74
CA GLU A 16 -37.27 11.16 33.38
C GLU A 16 -35.74 11.06 33.49
N VAL A 17 -35.09 11.19 32.34
CA VAL A 17 -33.64 11.06 32.22
C VAL A 17 -33.03 12.35 32.73
N ASN A 18 -32.45 12.33 33.93
CA ASN A 18 -31.82 13.50 34.52
C ASN A 18 -30.38 13.68 34.01
N VAL A 19 -30.25 14.36 32.88
CA VAL A 19 -28.96 14.69 32.23
C VAL A 19 -28.04 15.49 33.16
N ASP A 20 -28.60 16.40 33.96
CA ASP A 20 -27.82 17.27 34.85
C ASP A 20 -27.10 16.47 35.94
N VAL A 21 -27.73 15.39 36.43
CA VAL A 21 -27.10 14.47 37.39
C VAL A 21 -25.91 13.74 36.77
N ASP A 22 -26.01 13.30 35.52
CA ASP A 22 -24.92 12.60 34.83
C ASP A 22 -23.74 13.54 34.54
N VAL A 23 -24.01 14.81 34.20
CA VAL A 23 -22.96 15.83 34.01
C VAL A 23 -22.24 16.12 35.34
N ALA A 24 -22.99 16.31 36.42
CA ALA A 24 -22.40 16.52 37.75
C ALA A 24 -21.57 15.30 38.20
N LEU A 25 -22.08 14.09 37.95
CA LEU A 25 -21.38 12.85 38.25
C LEU A 25 -20.09 12.72 37.43
N LEU A 26 -20.12 13.04 36.13
CA LEU A 26 -18.94 13.02 35.28
C LEU A 26 -17.85 13.94 35.84
N ALA A 27 -18.20 15.17 36.22
CA ALA A 27 -17.26 16.10 36.84
C ALA A 27 -16.67 15.54 38.15
N GLN A 28 -17.50 14.95 39.02
CA GLN A 28 -17.06 14.32 40.25
C GLN A 28 -16.08 13.16 40.02
N LEU A 29 -16.34 12.32 39.02
CA LEU A 29 -15.46 11.19 38.68
C LEU A 29 -14.13 11.65 38.09
N VAL A 30 -14.12 12.73 37.29
CA VAL A 30 -12.89 13.32 36.75
C VAL A 30 -12.02 13.89 37.87
N GLU A 31 -12.60 14.62 38.82
CA GLU A 31 -11.89 15.10 40.01
C GLU A 31 -11.35 13.95 40.87
N LEU A 32 -12.16 12.91 41.09
CA LEU A 32 -11.75 11.73 41.82
C LEU A 32 -10.59 11.01 41.13
N TRP A 33 -10.63 10.90 39.79
CA TRP A 33 -9.53 10.34 39.03
C TRP A 33 -8.28 11.22 39.13
N ALA A 34 -8.40 12.55 39.04
CA ALA A 34 -7.25 13.45 39.18
C ALA A 34 -6.54 13.28 40.54
N ALA A 35 -7.31 13.05 41.61
CA ALA A 35 -6.79 12.84 42.96
C ALA A 35 -6.18 11.44 43.19
N THR A 36 -6.64 10.41 42.46
CA THR A 36 -6.31 9.00 42.76
C THR A 36 -5.53 8.29 41.66
N ARG A 37 -5.63 8.74 40.40
CA ARG A 37 -5.19 8.04 39.19
C ARG A 37 -5.71 6.60 39.09
N SER A 38 -6.83 6.31 39.73
CA SER A 38 -7.40 4.96 39.78
C SER A 38 -7.89 4.52 38.40
N PRO A 39 -7.39 3.39 37.85
CA PRO A 39 -7.89 2.82 36.60
C PRO A 39 -9.40 2.51 36.64
N ARG A 40 -9.91 2.14 37.82
CA ARG A 40 -11.33 1.87 38.06
C ARG A 40 -12.19 3.11 37.84
N VAL A 41 -11.78 4.25 38.41
CA VAL A 41 -12.50 5.52 38.23
C VAL A 41 -12.43 5.99 36.78
N ALA A 42 -11.27 5.80 36.13
CA ALA A 42 -11.09 6.17 34.72
C ALA A 42 -12.05 5.41 33.78
N ALA A 43 -12.28 4.11 34.05
CA ALA A 43 -13.26 3.32 33.30
C ALA A 43 -14.70 3.83 33.51
N LEU A 44 -15.05 4.25 34.73
CA LEU A 44 -16.35 4.84 35.02
C LEU A 44 -16.57 6.19 34.34
N VAL A 45 -15.53 7.04 34.25
CA VAL A 45 -15.59 8.31 33.48
C VAL A 45 -16.01 8.05 32.04
N GLU A 46 -15.38 7.08 31.37
CA GLU A 46 -15.68 6.73 29.98
C GLU A 46 -17.10 6.17 29.80
N LEU A 47 -17.59 5.38 30.76
CA LEU A 47 -18.94 4.81 30.73
C LEU A 47 -20.04 5.85 30.95
N VAL A 48 -19.86 6.77 31.90
CA VAL A 48 -20.81 7.86 32.16
C VAL A 48 -20.86 8.83 30.98
N ASP A 49 -19.71 9.14 30.40
CA ASP A 49 -19.62 9.95 29.18
C ASP A 49 -20.33 9.29 27.98
N GLU A 50 -20.20 7.96 27.83
CA GLU A 50 -20.93 7.22 26.80
C GLU A 50 -22.45 7.20 27.05
N ARG A 51 -22.86 7.12 28.31
CA ARG A 51 -24.29 7.21 28.71
C ARG A 51 -24.89 8.57 28.35
N LEU A 52 -24.16 9.67 28.62
CA LEU A 52 -24.55 11.03 28.23
C LEU A 52 -24.73 11.13 26.71
N ARG A 53 -23.82 10.54 25.93
CA ARG A 53 -23.91 10.49 24.46
C ARG A 53 -25.17 9.78 23.98
N VAL A 54 -25.44 8.57 24.49
CA VAL A 54 -26.60 7.76 24.06
C VAL A 54 -27.92 8.45 24.41
N ARG A 55 -27.96 9.19 25.51
CA ARG A 55 -29.14 9.94 25.97
C ARG A 55 -29.39 11.23 25.17
N GLY A 56 -28.52 11.60 24.24
CA GLY A 56 -28.68 12.80 23.40
C GLY A 56 -28.51 14.11 24.18
N ALA A 57 -27.88 14.06 25.35
CA ALA A 57 -27.74 15.17 26.29
C ALA A 57 -26.93 16.35 25.73
N LEU A 58 -26.06 16.11 24.75
CA LEU A 58 -25.09 17.09 24.26
C LEU A 58 -25.22 17.15 22.74
N ALA A 59 -25.84 18.22 22.24
CA ALA A 59 -25.79 18.55 20.83
C ALA A 59 -24.34 18.94 20.45
N PRO A 60 -23.82 18.48 19.31
CA PRO A 60 -22.47 18.85 18.88
C PRO A 60 -22.35 20.37 18.72
N GLN A 61 -21.47 20.99 19.51
CA GLN A 61 -21.21 22.44 19.49
C GLN A 61 -20.06 22.82 18.56
N ILE A 62 -19.30 21.84 18.06
CA ILE A 62 -18.08 22.01 17.28
C ILE A 62 -18.24 21.34 15.91
N ALA A 63 -18.35 22.16 14.87
CA ALA A 63 -18.41 21.67 13.51
C ALA A 63 -17.11 20.94 13.10
N HIS A 64 -17.25 19.83 12.37
CA HIS A 64 -16.14 19.15 11.68
C HIS A 64 -15.39 20.12 10.75
N ALA A 65 -14.08 19.94 10.62
CA ALA A 65 -13.21 20.88 9.92
C ALA A 65 -13.64 21.08 8.44
N PRO A 66 -14.13 22.27 8.04
CA PRO A 66 -14.65 22.49 6.69
C PRO A 66 -13.52 22.59 5.65
N LYS A 67 -13.78 22.22 4.38
CA LYS A 67 -12.76 22.24 3.31
C LYS A 67 -12.21 23.64 2.96
N ARG A 68 -12.95 24.72 3.25
CA ARG A 68 -12.58 26.10 2.90
C ARG A 68 -11.74 26.78 4.00
N SER A 69 -10.68 27.49 3.62
CA SER A 69 -9.71 28.07 4.59
C SER A 69 -10.33 28.98 5.66
N ARG A 70 -11.14 29.97 5.26
CA ARG A 70 -11.78 30.91 6.21
C ARG A 70 -12.72 30.23 7.20
N ALA A 71 -13.37 29.15 6.76
CA ALA A 71 -14.26 28.36 7.61
C ALA A 71 -13.46 27.50 8.61
N ARG A 72 -12.23 27.08 8.28
CA ARG A 72 -11.34 26.35 9.20
C ARG A 72 -10.85 27.24 10.34
N ASP A 73 -10.53 28.50 10.07
CA ASP A 73 -10.06 29.43 11.12
C ASP A 73 -11.20 29.77 12.10
N ALA A 74 -12.42 29.95 11.59
CA ALA A 74 -13.60 30.13 12.43
C ALA A 74 -13.89 28.89 13.30
N ALA A 75 -13.80 27.69 12.72
CA ALA A 75 -13.96 26.44 13.46
C ALA A 75 -12.85 26.25 14.52
N GLN A 76 -11.61 26.67 14.23
CA GLN A 76 -10.52 26.65 15.20
C GLN A 76 -10.79 27.58 16.38
N LYS A 77 -11.26 28.80 16.12
CA LYS A 77 -11.62 29.76 17.19
C LYS A 77 -12.75 29.24 18.07
N ALA A 78 -13.79 28.64 17.47
CA ALA A 78 -14.90 28.03 18.20
C ALA A 78 -14.42 26.85 19.05
N TRP A 79 -13.54 26.00 18.51
CA TRP A 79 -12.92 24.90 19.23
C TRP A 79 -12.14 25.41 20.46
N ILE A 80 -11.30 26.44 20.30
CA ILE A 80 -10.50 27.00 21.40
C ILE A 80 -11.41 27.57 22.50
N ALA A 81 -12.42 28.37 22.12
CA ALA A 81 -13.37 28.93 23.06
C ALA A 81 -14.15 27.84 23.84
N CYS A 82 -14.40 26.68 23.22
CA CYS A 82 -14.99 25.54 23.90
C CYS A 82 -13.98 24.89 24.87
N ALA A 83 -12.75 24.64 24.42
CA ALA A 83 -11.69 24.05 25.24
C ALA A 83 -11.32 24.89 26.48
N GLU A 84 -11.41 26.22 26.39
CA GLU A 84 -11.13 27.16 27.48
C GLU A 84 -12.14 27.07 28.62
N LYS A 85 -13.38 26.61 28.36
CA LYS A 85 -14.40 26.40 29.39
C LYS A 85 -14.07 25.25 30.34
N LYS A 86 -13.21 24.31 29.92
CA LYS A 86 -12.76 23.14 30.70
C LYS A 86 -13.89 22.29 31.28
N ARG A 87 -15.01 22.20 30.55
CA ARG A 87 -16.15 21.37 30.94
C ARG A 87 -15.91 19.90 30.55
N PRO A 88 -15.98 18.94 31.48
CA PRO A 88 -15.75 17.53 31.18
C PRO A 88 -16.66 16.98 30.08
N GLU A 89 -17.90 17.45 30.00
CA GLU A 89 -18.88 17.01 29.01
C GLU A 89 -18.55 17.43 27.56
N ASP A 90 -17.78 18.51 27.38
CA ASP A 90 -17.34 18.97 26.05
C ASP A 90 -16.16 18.14 25.51
N LEU A 91 -15.44 17.43 26.39
CA LEU A 91 -14.14 16.85 26.07
C LEU A 91 -14.22 15.79 24.96
N ARG A 92 -15.27 14.96 24.96
CA ARG A 92 -15.48 13.95 23.91
C ARG A 92 -15.50 14.58 22.52
N GLU A 93 -16.25 15.67 22.37
CA GLU A 93 -16.38 16.36 21.10
C GLU A 93 -15.06 17.03 20.70
N LEU A 94 -14.39 17.69 21.65
CA LEU A 94 -13.07 18.29 21.45
C LEU A 94 -12.04 17.28 20.94
N LEU A 95 -11.99 16.10 21.55
CA LEU A 95 -11.10 15.00 21.14
C LEU A 95 -11.47 14.45 19.76
N SER A 96 -12.76 14.19 19.50
CA SER A 96 -13.23 13.61 18.22
C SER A 96 -12.87 14.43 16.97
N THR A 97 -12.61 15.73 17.14
CA THR A 97 -12.28 16.65 16.04
C THR A 97 -10.78 16.93 15.92
N LEU A 98 -9.93 16.38 16.80
CA LEU A 98 -8.49 16.66 16.85
C LEU A 98 -7.77 16.22 15.57
N GLU A 99 -8.01 14.98 15.12
CA GLU A 99 -7.35 14.41 13.91
C GLU A 99 -7.76 15.10 12.60
N GLN A 100 -8.89 15.80 12.60
CA GLN A 100 -9.41 16.51 11.41
C GLN A 100 -8.73 17.86 11.19
N ALA A 101 -7.93 18.32 12.16
CA ALA A 101 -7.23 19.59 12.09
C ALA A 101 -5.98 19.52 11.21
N THR A 102 -5.55 20.67 10.68
CA THR A 102 -4.20 20.78 10.11
C THR A 102 -3.16 20.56 11.22
N ALA A 103 -1.94 20.14 10.88
CA ALA A 103 -0.87 19.94 11.88
C ALA A 103 -0.68 21.16 12.80
N LYS A 104 -0.72 22.38 12.24
CA LYS A 104 -0.66 23.64 13.00
C LYS A 104 -1.80 23.78 14.01
N HIS A 105 -3.04 23.52 13.59
CA HIS A 105 -4.20 23.64 14.45
C HIS A 105 -4.24 22.51 15.49
N ALA A 106 -3.87 21.29 15.12
CA ALA A 106 -3.77 20.15 16.03
C ALA A 106 -2.79 20.42 17.17
N LEU A 107 -1.61 21.00 16.88
CA LEU A 107 -0.65 21.38 17.92
C LEU A 107 -1.26 22.38 18.92
N ALA A 108 -1.86 23.46 18.43
CA ALA A 108 -2.53 24.44 19.29
C ALA A 108 -3.67 23.82 20.11
N ARG A 109 -4.44 22.89 19.52
CA ARG A 109 -5.48 22.15 20.24
C ARG A 109 -4.90 21.30 21.38
N LEU A 110 -3.81 20.59 21.14
CA LEU A 110 -3.11 19.81 22.17
C LEU A 110 -2.59 20.70 23.31
N GLU A 111 -2.08 21.89 23.00
CA GLU A 111 -1.64 22.86 24.01
C GLU A 111 -2.81 23.26 24.94
N HIS A 112 -4.00 23.50 24.41
CA HIS A 112 -5.18 23.73 25.24
C HIS A 112 -5.62 22.50 26.04
N LEU A 113 -5.55 21.29 25.46
CA LEU A 113 -5.85 20.03 26.16
C LEU A 113 -4.85 19.72 27.28
N SER A 114 -3.65 20.31 27.28
CA SER A 114 -2.68 20.14 28.36
C SER A 114 -3.19 20.60 29.74
N ALA A 115 -4.18 21.49 29.74
CA ALA A 115 -4.85 22.00 30.93
C ALA A 115 -6.00 21.08 31.43
N HIS A 116 -6.41 20.08 30.66
CA HIS A 116 -7.51 19.16 31.00
C HIS A 116 -6.97 17.90 31.68
N ASP A 117 -7.14 17.79 33.00
CA ASP A 117 -6.68 16.65 33.80
C ASP A 117 -7.69 15.50 33.83
N ASP A 118 -7.91 14.90 32.66
CA ASP A 118 -8.94 13.90 32.41
C ASP A 118 -8.34 12.61 31.80
N PRO A 119 -8.79 11.41 32.24
CA PRO A 119 -8.25 10.14 31.73
C PRO A 119 -8.51 9.92 30.24
N ARG A 120 -9.60 10.48 29.69
CA ARG A 120 -9.99 10.31 28.28
C ARG A 120 -8.97 10.94 27.32
N VAL A 121 -8.26 11.97 27.76
CA VAL A 121 -7.19 12.60 26.96
C VAL A 121 -6.08 11.58 26.69
N ALA A 122 -5.58 10.89 27.71
CA ALA A 122 -4.50 9.91 27.53
C ALA A 122 -4.91 8.76 26.60
N GLY A 123 -6.13 8.23 26.77
CA GLY A 123 -6.68 7.19 25.89
C GLY A 123 -6.74 7.61 24.42
N HIS A 124 -7.23 8.81 24.16
CA HIS A 124 -7.35 9.35 22.81
C HIS A 124 -5.99 9.69 22.17
N LEU A 125 -5.01 10.16 22.97
CA LEU A 125 -3.66 10.40 22.45
C LEU A 125 -2.96 9.10 22.06
N VAL A 126 -3.22 7.99 22.74
CA VAL A 126 -2.77 6.67 22.29
C VAL A 126 -3.49 6.28 21.00
N ASP A 127 -4.81 6.47 20.88
CA ASP A 127 -5.55 6.22 19.63
C ASP A 127 -4.96 6.99 18.44
N LEU A 128 -4.59 8.25 18.66
CA LEU A 128 -3.94 9.10 17.67
C LEU A 128 -2.59 8.54 17.19
N LEU A 129 -1.83 7.87 18.07
CA LEU A 129 -0.60 7.18 17.67
C LEU A 129 -0.90 5.93 16.83
N TYR A 130 -2.02 5.24 17.06
CA TYR A 130 -2.45 4.11 16.24
C TYR A 130 -2.95 4.56 14.86
N SER A 131 -3.70 5.65 14.78
CA SER A 131 -4.22 6.21 13.51
C SER A 131 -3.13 6.90 12.69
N ALA A 132 -2.14 7.50 13.36
CA ALA A 132 -0.98 8.19 12.77
C ALA A 132 -1.37 9.15 11.62
N PRO A 133 -2.25 10.14 11.88
CA PRO A 133 -2.87 10.95 10.83
C PRO A 133 -1.88 11.91 10.15
N TRP A 134 -0.78 12.26 10.82
CA TRP A 134 0.26 13.12 10.26
C TRP A 134 1.60 12.38 10.16
N ARG A 135 2.13 12.25 8.94
CA ARG A 135 3.33 11.42 8.66
C ARG A 135 4.58 12.23 8.28
N ALA A 136 4.44 13.54 8.10
CA ALA A 136 5.51 14.43 7.66
C ALA A 136 6.29 15.06 8.84
N LYS A 137 7.48 15.61 8.56
CA LYS A 137 8.35 16.26 9.57
C LYS A 137 7.63 17.30 10.46
N PRO A 138 6.70 18.15 9.96
CA PRO A 138 5.97 19.10 10.81
C PRO A 138 5.09 18.47 11.90
N ALA A 139 4.87 17.15 11.88
CA ALA A 139 4.10 16.45 12.89
C ALA A 139 4.89 16.17 14.18
N LYS A 140 6.23 16.24 14.15
CA LYS A 140 7.07 15.91 15.31
C LYS A 140 6.65 16.64 16.61
N PRO A 141 6.39 17.97 16.61
CA PRO A 141 5.96 18.67 17.81
C PRO A 141 4.62 18.15 18.39
N ILE A 142 3.71 17.71 17.52
CA ILE A 142 2.41 17.14 17.92
C ILE A 142 2.64 15.85 18.70
N TYR A 143 3.45 14.93 18.14
CA TYR A 143 3.76 13.67 18.80
C TYR A 143 4.57 13.87 20.09
N THR A 144 5.52 14.82 20.11
CA THR A 144 6.23 15.18 21.35
C THR A 144 5.26 15.57 22.45
N LEU A 145 4.35 16.51 22.16
CA LEU A 145 3.41 17.01 23.16
C LEU A 145 2.42 15.92 23.58
N ALA A 146 1.90 15.14 22.62
CA ALA A 146 1.00 14.01 22.92
C ALA A 146 1.64 13.01 23.89
N LEU A 147 2.89 12.61 23.63
CA LEU A 147 3.63 11.68 24.49
C LEU A 147 3.90 12.27 25.87
N GLN A 148 4.31 13.54 25.97
CA GLN A 148 4.46 14.24 27.25
C GLN A 148 3.17 14.28 28.06
N LEU A 149 2.03 14.51 27.40
CA LEU A 149 0.72 14.51 28.06
C LEU A 149 0.33 13.12 28.56
N ILE A 150 0.65 12.06 27.83
CA ILE A 150 0.43 10.68 28.30
C ILE A 150 1.21 10.41 29.59
N VAL A 151 2.52 10.76 29.63
CA VAL A 151 3.35 10.60 30.84
C VAL A 151 2.77 11.42 32.00
N LYS A 152 2.46 12.70 31.77
CA LYS A 152 1.93 13.61 32.79
C LYS A 152 0.67 13.08 33.47
N ARG A 153 -0.21 12.43 32.71
CA ARG A 153 -1.50 11.94 33.19
C ARG A 153 -1.42 10.65 33.98
N ARG A 154 -0.37 9.83 33.80
CA ARG A 154 -0.12 8.60 34.55
C ARG A 154 -1.32 7.64 34.58
N ASP A 155 -1.98 7.48 33.44
CA ASP A 155 -3.04 6.47 33.30
C ASP A 155 -2.42 5.11 33.00
N ALA A 156 -2.36 4.24 34.01
CA ALA A 156 -1.75 2.91 33.92
C ALA A 156 -2.37 2.02 32.81
N ARG A 157 -3.61 2.29 32.40
CA ARG A 157 -4.30 1.55 31.34
C ARG A 157 -3.64 1.71 29.98
N GLN A 158 -2.87 2.78 29.77
CA GLN A 158 -2.24 3.08 28.49
C GLN A 158 -0.92 2.35 28.27
N LEU A 159 -0.27 1.87 29.33
CA LEU A 159 1.02 1.17 29.26
C LEU A 159 0.98 -0.05 28.32
N PRO A 160 0.09 -1.05 28.50
CA PRO A 160 0.04 -2.20 27.59
C PRO A 160 -0.33 -1.81 26.15
N ARG A 161 -1.06 -0.71 25.96
CA ARG A 161 -1.44 -0.21 24.63
C ARG A 161 -0.25 0.41 23.90
N LEU A 162 0.62 1.12 24.61
CA LEU A 162 1.86 1.65 24.05
C LEU A 162 2.89 0.55 23.81
N GLU A 163 2.98 -0.45 24.69
CA GLU A 163 3.88 -1.60 24.51
C GLU A 163 3.55 -2.44 23.28
N ALA A 164 2.26 -2.56 22.95
CA ALA A 164 1.79 -3.24 21.74
C ALA A 164 1.99 -2.42 20.46
N LEU A 165 2.25 -1.11 20.57
CA LEU A 165 2.34 -0.24 19.42
C LEU A 165 3.71 -0.39 18.72
N ARG A 166 3.68 -0.69 17.42
CA ARG A 166 4.81 -0.58 16.50
C ARG A 166 4.53 0.55 15.53
N PHE A 167 4.91 1.76 15.89
CA PHE A 167 4.66 2.97 15.10
C PHE A 167 5.48 2.97 13.81
N VAL A 168 6.71 2.45 13.83
CA VAL A 168 7.59 2.40 12.65
C VAL A 168 7.01 1.53 11.52
N GLU A 169 6.28 0.47 11.84
CA GLU A 169 5.57 -0.36 10.84
C GLU A 169 4.43 0.42 10.17
N ARG A 170 3.80 1.35 10.90
CA ARG A 170 2.71 2.19 10.39
C ARG A 170 3.21 3.36 9.57
N VAL A 171 4.35 3.93 9.97
CA VAL A 171 4.98 5.08 9.33
C VAL A 171 6.47 4.77 9.15
N PRO A 172 6.87 4.02 8.11
CA PRO A 172 8.25 3.60 7.92
C PRO A 172 9.08 4.72 7.30
N THR A 173 9.23 5.81 8.03
CA THR A 173 10.03 6.97 7.65
C THR A 173 10.98 7.33 8.78
N SER A 174 11.94 8.23 8.52
CA SER A 174 12.76 8.81 9.60
C SER A 174 11.94 9.54 10.65
N VAL A 175 10.73 10.00 10.32
CA VAL A 175 9.78 10.55 11.30
C VAL A 175 9.22 9.43 12.16
N GLY A 176 8.75 8.32 11.59
CA GLY A 176 8.19 7.23 12.38
C GLY A 176 9.20 6.46 13.21
N GLN A 177 10.44 6.28 12.73
CA GLN A 177 11.54 5.79 13.56
C GLN A 177 11.81 6.72 14.75
N TRP A 178 11.80 8.03 14.51
CA TRP A 178 11.98 9.03 15.56
C TRP A 178 10.82 9.01 16.56
N VAL A 179 9.56 8.85 16.11
CA VAL A 179 8.39 8.72 17.00
C VAL A 179 8.45 7.40 17.78
N GLN A 180 8.83 6.28 17.15
CA GLN A 180 8.98 4.99 17.83
C GLN A 180 9.97 5.10 19.00
N ARG A 181 11.15 5.69 18.77
CA ARG A 181 12.11 5.94 19.85
C ARG A 181 11.52 6.76 20.99
N ARG A 182 10.71 7.78 20.66
CA ARG A 182 10.03 8.62 21.66
C ARG A 182 8.94 7.86 22.40
N ILE A 183 8.27 6.90 21.76
CA ILE A 183 7.33 5.99 22.42
C ILE A 183 8.08 5.10 23.42
N ASP A 184 9.24 4.56 23.04
CA ASP A 184 10.06 3.72 23.93
C ASP A 184 10.53 4.53 25.16
N GLU A 185 11.05 5.75 24.96
CA GLU A 185 11.39 6.69 26.05
C GLU A 185 10.16 7.02 26.93
N THR A 186 8.98 7.14 26.32
CA THR A 186 7.72 7.43 27.01
C THR A 186 7.25 6.26 27.86
N LEU A 187 7.45 5.02 27.40
CA LEU A 187 7.15 3.82 28.17
C LEU A 187 7.97 3.77 29.45
N ASP A 188 9.27 4.03 29.37
CA ASP A 188 10.15 4.04 30.54
C ASP A 188 9.77 5.15 31.52
N ALA A 189 9.55 6.37 31.02
CA ALA A 189 9.12 7.50 31.86
C ALA A 189 7.74 7.27 32.50
N LEU A 190 6.80 6.61 31.80
CA LEU A 190 5.49 6.28 32.35
C LEU A 190 5.59 5.20 33.43
N ARG A 191 6.41 4.15 33.22
CA ARG A 191 6.67 3.11 34.25
C ARG A 191 7.26 3.74 35.50
N GLU A 192 8.32 4.53 35.36
CA GLU A 192 8.97 5.22 36.47
C GLU A 192 7.97 6.13 37.22
N GLY A 193 7.17 6.90 36.48
CA GLY A 193 6.17 7.80 37.08
C GLY A 193 5.04 7.05 37.82
N LEU A 194 4.69 5.85 37.38
CA LEU A 194 3.72 4.97 38.04
C LEU A 194 4.33 4.29 39.28
N GLU A 195 5.61 3.93 39.24
CA GLU A 195 6.33 3.36 40.39
C GLU A 195 6.54 4.40 41.49
N GLN A 196 6.97 5.61 41.13
CA GLN A 196 7.19 6.71 42.09
C GLN A 196 5.89 7.24 42.70
N SER A 197 4.78 7.09 42.01
CA SER A 197 3.48 7.61 42.42
C SER A 197 2.36 6.70 41.92
N PRO A 198 2.20 5.54 42.57
CA PRO A 198 1.19 4.57 42.17
C PRO A 198 -0.23 5.14 42.40
N PRO A 199 -1.24 4.59 41.70
CA PRO A 199 -2.63 4.96 41.94
C PRO A 199 -2.98 4.85 43.43
N ARG A 200 -3.55 5.92 43.98
CA ARG A 200 -3.95 5.95 45.40
C ARG A 200 -5.17 5.05 45.62
N PRO A 201 -5.20 4.26 46.70
CA PRO A 201 -6.37 3.49 47.07
C PRO A 201 -7.60 4.40 47.25
N LEU A 202 -8.77 3.92 46.84
CA LEU A 202 -10.04 4.62 47.06
C LEU A 202 -10.46 4.50 48.52
N ALA A 203 -10.84 5.62 49.14
CA ALA A 203 -11.45 5.60 50.45
C ALA A 203 -12.79 4.84 50.42
N ALA A 204 -13.24 4.30 51.56
CA ALA A 204 -14.43 3.44 51.65
C ALA A 204 -15.68 4.05 50.97
N LYS A 205 -15.93 5.35 51.17
CA LYS A 205 -17.06 6.06 50.51
C LYS A 205 -16.89 6.15 48.98
N GLN A 206 -15.68 6.39 48.49
CA GLN A 206 -15.38 6.47 47.05
C GLN A 206 -15.49 5.09 46.40
N ALA A 207 -14.99 4.06 47.07
CA ALA A 207 -15.11 2.67 46.63
C ALA A 207 -16.57 2.21 46.58
N ALA A 208 -17.39 2.60 47.56
CA ALA A 208 -18.83 2.33 47.58
C ALA A 208 -19.57 3.07 46.46
N LEU A 209 -19.23 4.34 46.19
CA LEU A 209 -19.77 5.08 45.05
C LEU A 209 -19.44 4.37 43.72
N CYS A 210 -18.18 3.98 43.52
CA CYS A 210 -17.78 3.24 42.32
C CYS A 210 -18.55 1.92 42.19
N ALA A 211 -18.72 1.17 43.28
CA ALA A 211 -19.45 -0.10 43.27
C ALA A 211 -20.94 0.08 42.94
N ALA A 212 -21.57 1.14 43.47
CA ALA A 212 -22.96 1.46 43.15
C ALA A 212 -23.13 1.81 41.67
N LEU A 213 -22.21 2.61 41.11
CA LEU A 213 -22.23 2.98 39.68
C LEU A 213 -21.97 1.77 38.77
N GLU A 214 -21.05 0.89 39.14
CA GLU A 214 -20.80 -0.35 38.40
C GLU A 214 -22.05 -1.26 38.40
N ALA A 215 -22.76 -1.35 39.51
CA ALA A 215 -24.02 -2.10 39.59
C ALA A 215 -25.12 -1.46 38.73
N GLU A 216 -25.22 -0.14 38.73
CA GLU A 216 -26.16 0.61 37.90
C GLU A 216 -25.86 0.46 36.40
N LEU A 217 -24.58 0.59 36.02
CA LEU A 217 -24.07 0.53 34.65
C LEU A 217 -23.74 -0.89 34.19
N ALA A 218 -24.10 -1.91 34.96
CA ALA A 218 -23.76 -3.30 34.67
C ALA A 218 -24.23 -3.77 33.27
N PRO A 219 -25.41 -3.37 32.74
CA PRO A 219 -25.80 -3.67 31.37
C PRO A 219 -24.85 -3.08 30.32
N GLU A 220 -24.47 -1.82 30.48
CA GLU A 220 -23.56 -1.08 29.59
C GLU A 220 -22.14 -1.64 29.63
N ILE A 221 -21.65 -1.97 30.83
CA ILE A 221 -20.36 -2.64 31.03
C ILE A 221 -20.34 -3.96 30.27
N ARG A 222 -21.33 -4.83 30.48
CA ARG A 222 -21.42 -6.12 29.76
C ARG A 222 -21.52 -5.93 28.24
N ALA A 223 -22.22 -4.90 27.77
CA ALA A 223 -22.29 -4.59 26.35
C ALA A 223 -20.95 -4.10 25.78
N HIS A 224 -20.22 -3.26 26.53
CA HIS A 224 -18.89 -2.80 26.17
C HIS A 224 -17.89 -3.96 26.13
N GLU A 225 -17.86 -4.80 27.17
CA GLU A 225 -17.01 -5.99 27.25
C GLU A 225 -17.27 -6.96 26.09
N ARG A 226 -18.54 -7.21 25.75
CA ARG A 226 -18.89 -8.03 24.58
C ARG A 226 -18.33 -7.45 23.28
N ARG A 227 -18.47 -6.14 23.05
CA ARG A 227 -17.90 -5.48 21.86
C ARG A 227 -16.37 -5.55 21.82
N GLN A 228 -15.71 -5.34 22.96
CA GLN A 228 -14.25 -5.47 23.07
C GLN A 228 -13.80 -6.90 22.79
N GLN A 229 -14.52 -7.89 23.33
CA GLN A 229 -14.22 -9.30 23.10
C GLN A 229 -14.42 -9.70 21.64
N GLN A 230 -15.51 -9.25 21.00
CA GLN A 230 -15.75 -9.45 19.57
C GLN A 230 -14.61 -8.85 18.74
N ARG A 231 -14.21 -7.61 19.03
CA ARG A 231 -13.12 -6.95 18.32
C ARG A 231 -11.78 -7.63 18.51
N ARG A 232 -11.44 -8.07 19.73
CA ARG A 232 -10.22 -8.86 19.98
C ARG A 232 -10.24 -10.18 19.22
N SER A 233 -11.39 -10.86 19.18
CA SER A 233 -11.56 -12.09 18.41
C SER A 233 -11.38 -11.83 16.91
N PHE A 234 -11.94 -10.73 16.40
CA PHE A 234 -11.74 -10.29 15.02
C PHE A 234 -10.26 -10.03 14.72
N GLU A 235 -9.58 -9.22 15.54
CA GLU A 235 -8.17 -8.86 15.35
C GLU A 235 -7.26 -10.08 15.42
N ALA A 236 -7.51 -11.01 16.36
CA ALA A 236 -6.77 -12.26 16.47
C ALA A 236 -6.95 -13.14 15.21
N ARG A 237 -8.20 -13.27 14.73
CA ARG A 237 -8.50 -14.06 13.54
C ARG A 237 -7.92 -13.42 12.26
N ALA A 238 -8.00 -12.10 12.14
CA ALA A 238 -7.40 -11.33 11.05
C ALA A 238 -5.87 -11.51 11.03
N ALA A 239 -5.22 -11.45 12.19
CA ALA A 239 -3.78 -11.66 12.31
C ALA A 239 -3.35 -13.08 11.92
N GLU A 240 -4.12 -14.09 12.35
CA GLU A 240 -3.90 -15.50 11.96
C GLU A 240 -3.99 -15.70 10.45
N LEU A 241 -5.05 -15.17 9.81
CA LEU A 241 -5.24 -15.26 8.37
C LEU A 241 -4.14 -14.52 7.60
N LEU A 242 -3.76 -13.32 8.05
CA LEU A 242 -2.64 -12.59 7.44
C LEU A 242 -1.33 -13.37 7.54
N ALA A 243 -1.04 -13.99 8.70
CA ALA A 243 0.15 -14.81 8.87
C ALA A 243 0.15 -16.00 7.88
N ALA A 244 -0.98 -16.67 7.69
CA ALA A 244 -1.13 -17.75 6.70
C ALA A 244 -0.92 -17.25 5.26
N ILE A 245 -1.50 -16.10 4.90
CA ILE A 245 -1.37 -15.46 3.58
C ILE A 245 0.10 -15.12 3.25
N TYR A 246 0.86 -14.65 4.23
CA TYR A 246 2.28 -14.32 4.05
C TYR A 246 3.18 -15.56 4.08
N ALA A 247 2.78 -16.62 4.80
CA ALA A 247 3.50 -17.90 4.81
C ALA A 247 3.36 -18.65 3.47
N ASP A 248 2.17 -18.65 2.86
CA ASP A 248 1.95 -19.13 1.50
C ASP A 248 1.22 -18.08 0.62
N PRO A 249 1.99 -17.31 -0.16
CA PRO A 249 1.43 -16.27 -1.01
C PRO A 249 0.58 -16.76 -2.18
N ARG A 250 0.58 -18.07 -2.46
CA ARG A 250 -0.12 -18.66 -3.61
C ARG A 250 -1.44 -19.32 -3.21
N ASP A 251 -1.64 -19.62 -1.94
CA ASP A 251 -2.89 -20.19 -1.45
C ASP A 251 -3.99 -19.12 -1.40
N ASP A 252 -4.96 -19.23 -2.28
CA ASP A 252 -6.08 -18.30 -2.35
C ASP A 252 -7.11 -18.53 -1.22
N GLN A 253 -7.09 -19.68 -0.52
CA GLN A 253 -8.10 -20.02 0.48
C GLN A 253 -8.05 -19.09 1.71
N PRO A 254 -6.89 -18.82 2.35
CA PRO A 254 -6.81 -17.85 3.44
C PRO A 254 -7.22 -16.43 2.98
N ARG A 255 -6.98 -16.09 1.71
CA ARG A 255 -7.33 -14.79 1.14
C ARG A 255 -8.84 -14.62 1.00
N GLN A 256 -9.56 -15.67 0.59
CA GLN A 256 -11.03 -15.67 0.53
C GLN A 256 -11.63 -15.44 1.91
N VAL A 257 -11.21 -16.22 2.92
CA VAL A 257 -11.72 -16.08 4.30
C VAL A 257 -11.37 -14.71 4.89
N TYR A 258 -10.19 -14.17 4.59
CA TYR A 258 -9.80 -12.84 5.01
C TYR A 258 -10.63 -11.74 4.33
N ALA A 259 -10.97 -11.90 3.04
CA ALA A 259 -11.84 -10.99 2.32
C ALA A 259 -13.25 -10.93 2.93
N ASP A 260 -13.83 -12.08 3.25
CA ASP A 260 -15.14 -12.17 3.91
C ASP A 260 -15.12 -11.52 5.30
N LEU A 261 -14.07 -11.81 6.09
CA LEU A 261 -13.88 -11.23 7.41
C LEU A 261 -13.83 -9.70 7.34
N LEU A 262 -13.00 -9.15 6.44
CA LEU A 262 -12.88 -7.70 6.24
C LEU A 262 -14.19 -7.07 5.76
N SER A 263 -14.90 -7.76 4.85
CA SER A 263 -16.18 -7.27 4.31
C SER A 263 -17.27 -7.22 5.40
N SER A 264 -17.27 -8.16 6.35
CA SER A 264 -18.21 -8.17 7.48
C SER A 264 -18.05 -6.96 8.42
N GLU A 265 -16.84 -6.38 8.48
CA GLU A 265 -16.55 -5.14 9.21
C GLU A 265 -16.61 -3.88 8.33
N GLY A 266 -16.97 -4.03 7.04
CA GLY A 266 -17.05 -2.92 6.09
C GLY A 266 -15.69 -2.36 5.65
N ASP A 267 -14.60 -3.12 5.77
CA ASP A 267 -13.29 -2.71 5.26
C ASP A 267 -13.24 -2.90 3.72
N PRO A 268 -13.01 -1.83 2.93
CA PRO A 268 -13.00 -1.88 1.47
C PRO A 268 -11.89 -2.79 0.88
N ARG A 269 -10.90 -3.21 1.67
CA ARG A 269 -9.88 -4.16 1.22
C ARG A 269 -10.48 -5.53 0.94
N GLY A 270 -11.54 -5.92 1.67
CA GLY A 270 -12.24 -7.19 1.44
C GLY A 270 -12.83 -7.26 0.03
N GLU A 271 -13.46 -6.17 -0.42
CA GLU A 271 -13.99 -6.03 -1.78
C GLU A 271 -12.88 -6.16 -2.84
N LEU A 272 -11.74 -5.47 -2.65
CA LEU A 272 -10.60 -5.59 -3.58
C LEU A 272 -10.10 -7.03 -3.70
N ILE A 273 -9.91 -7.73 -2.56
CA ILE A 273 -9.41 -9.12 -2.57
C ILE A 273 -10.38 -10.01 -3.35
N ALA A 274 -11.69 -9.91 -3.08
CA ALA A 274 -12.70 -10.71 -3.75
C ALA A 274 -12.72 -10.48 -5.27
N LEU A 275 -12.69 -9.21 -5.71
CA LEU A 275 -12.64 -8.86 -7.14
C LEU A 275 -11.40 -9.45 -7.83
N GLN A 276 -10.23 -9.31 -7.21
CA GLN A 276 -8.98 -9.79 -7.79
C GLN A 276 -8.85 -11.31 -7.79
N LEU A 277 -9.43 -12.00 -6.81
CA LEU A 277 -9.52 -13.46 -6.79
C LEU A 277 -10.47 -13.97 -7.87
N ALA A 278 -11.64 -13.34 -8.03
CA ALA A 278 -12.58 -13.67 -9.11
C ALA A 278 -11.91 -13.51 -10.48
N ARG A 279 -11.20 -12.40 -10.70
CA ARG A 279 -10.42 -12.15 -11.92
C ARG A 279 -9.32 -13.19 -12.17
N ALA A 280 -8.70 -13.72 -11.12
CA ALA A 280 -7.65 -14.74 -11.25
C ALA A 280 -8.21 -16.15 -11.55
N GLY A 281 -9.41 -16.46 -11.06
CA GLY A 281 -10.12 -17.72 -11.31
C GLY A 281 -10.74 -17.82 -12.71
N ASP A 282 -11.27 -16.73 -13.24
CA ASP A 282 -11.94 -16.67 -14.54
C ASP A 282 -10.96 -16.57 -15.72
N ARG A 283 -10.15 -17.62 -15.94
CA ARG A 283 -9.13 -17.71 -17.02
C ARG A 283 -9.67 -17.70 -18.46
N GLY A 284 -10.91 -17.30 -18.69
CA GLY A 284 -11.52 -17.23 -20.02
C GLY A 284 -12.70 -16.27 -20.16
N ASN A 285 -13.17 -15.66 -19.06
CA ASN A 285 -14.27 -14.70 -19.11
C ASN A 285 -13.69 -13.29 -18.92
N ARG A 286 -14.07 -12.35 -19.78
CA ARG A 286 -13.69 -10.94 -19.61
C ARG A 286 -14.24 -10.52 -18.24
N SER A 287 -13.39 -10.31 -17.24
CA SER A 287 -13.87 -9.72 -15.98
C SER A 287 -14.64 -8.45 -16.35
N ASP A 288 -15.83 -8.29 -15.77
CA ASP A 288 -16.75 -7.21 -16.14
C ASP A 288 -16.02 -5.86 -16.07
N GLU A 289 -16.23 -5.00 -17.05
CA GLU A 289 -15.61 -3.67 -17.11
C GLU A 289 -15.91 -2.86 -15.83
N ALA A 290 -17.10 -3.07 -15.26
CA ALA A 290 -17.51 -2.51 -13.98
C ALA A 290 -16.63 -2.99 -12.80
N GLN A 291 -16.25 -4.27 -12.78
CA GLN A 291 -15.39 -4.83 -11.73
C GLN A 291 -13.98 -4.23 -11.79
N ARG A 292 -13.42 -4.05 -13.00
CA ARG A 292 -12.10 -3.42 -13.19
C ARG A 292 -12.10 -1.95 -12.81
N THR A 293 -13.16 -1.23 -13.20
CA THR A 293 -13.36 0.17 -12.81
C THR A 293 -13.37 0.28 -11.29
N ARG A 294 -14.10 -0.62 -10.62
CA ARG A 294 -14.18 -0.67 -9.17
C ARG A 294 -12.84 -0.99 -8.49
N GLU A 295 -12.06 -1.94 -9.02
CA GLU A 295 -10.69 -2.21 -8.54
C GLU A 295 -9.82 -0.95 -8.57
N VAL A 296 -9.87 -0.19 -9.67
CA VAL A 296 -9.09 1.04 -9.83
C VAL A 296 -9.51 2.11 -8.83
N GLU A 297 -10.81 2.30 -8.61
CA GLU A 297 -11.33 3.23 -7.61
C GLU A 297 -10.83 2.89 -6.20
N LEU A 298 -10.90 1.60 -5.82
CA LEU A 298 -10.45 1.10 -4.52
C LEU A 298 -8.94 1.34 -4.34
N LEU A 299 -8.13 1.00 -5.34
CA LEU A 299 -6.68 1.20 -5.29
C LEU A 299 -6.29 2.68 -5.28
N TYR A 300 -7.01 3.53 -6.01
CA TYR A 300 -6.78 4.97 -5.97
C TYR A 300 -7.11 5.57 -4.60
N ALA A 301 -8.22 5.13 -3.98
CA ALA A 301 -8.65 5.64 -2.68
C ALA A 301 -7.83 5.10 -1.50
N HIS A 302 -7.36 3.86 -1.57
CA HIS A 302 -6.84 3.13 -0.39
C HIS A 302 -5.50 2.42 -0.61
N GLY A 303 -5.02 2.29 -1.85
CA GLY A 303 -3.88 1.43 -2.21
C GLY A 303 -2.60 1.73 -1.44
N GLU A 304 -2.27 3.01 -1.23
CA GLU A 304 -1.07 3.40 -0.45
C GLU A 304 -1.14 2.87 0.99
N ARG A 305 -2.30 2.99 1.65
CA ARG A 305 -2.51 2.48 3.02
C ARG A 305 -2.33 0.96 3.08
N TRP A 306 -2.80 0.24 2.07
CA TRP A 306 -2.72 -1.23 2.02
C TRP A 306 -1.32 -1.76 1.71
N THR A 307 -0.38 -0.92 1.29
CA THR A 307 1.04 -1.32 1.18
C THR A 307 1.73 -1.49 2.53
N GLU A 308 1.06 -1.11 3.62
CA GLU A 308 1.62 -1.16 4.98
C GLU A 308 2.98 -0.44 5.05
N GLY A 309 3.08 0.67 4.29
CA GLY A 309 4.24 1.54 4.29
C GLY A 309 5.36 1.17 3.31
N LEU A 310 5.30 0.01 2.64
CA LEU A 310 6.24 -0.38 1.58
C LEU A 310 6.19 0.58 0.37
N ALA A 311 5.08 1.29 0.16
CA ALA A 311 5.01 2.38 -0.83
C ALA A 311 6.09 3.46 -0.62
N THR A 312 6.66 3.59 0.58
CA THR A 312 7.71 4.58 0.88
C THR A 312 8.99 4.34 0.07
N VAL A 313 9.32 3.09 -0.23
CA VAL A 313 10.52 2.70 -1.01
C VAL A 313 10.19 2.39 -2.47
N ALA A 314 8.91 2.35 -2.82
CA ALA A 314 8.40 2.07 -4.16
C ALA A 314 8.14 3.38 -4.94
N ARG A 315 8.55 3.43 -6.20
CA ARG A 315 8.08 4.47 -7.15
C ARG A 315 6.73 4.11 -7.74
N GLN A 316 6.53 2.82 -7.98
CA GLN A 316 5.33 2.24 -8.55
C GLN A 316 5.07 0.90 -7.89
N TRP A 317 3.81 0.53 -7.79
CA TRP A 317 3.40 -0.74 -7.24
C TRP A 317 2.11 -1.26 -7.84
N ILE A 318 1.93 -2.58 -7.83
CA ILE A 318 0.74 -3.26 -8.31
C ILE A 318 0.23 -4.22 -7.23
N PHE A 319 -1.09 -4.25 -7.08
CA PHE A 319 -1.78 -5.19 -6.24
C PHE A 319 -2.28 -6.38 -7.06
N GLU A 320 -2.07 -7.58 -6.53
CA GLU A 320 -2.74 -8.79 -6.98
C GLU A 320 -3.33 -9.53 -5.79
N ARG A 321 -4.55 -10.04 -5.96
CA ARG A 321 -5.29 -10.76 -4.92
C ARG A 321 -5.36 -9.98 -3.60
N GLY A 322 -5.38 -8.65 -3.69
CA GLY A 322 -5.46 -7.68 -2.59
C GLY A 322 -4.18 -7.44 -1.79
N PHE A 323 -3.02 -7.86 -2.30
CA PHE A 323 -1.72 -7.60 -1.69
C PHE A 323 -0.73 -7.02 -2.70
N LEU A 324 0.27 -6.30 -2.18
CA LEU A 324 1.40 -5.82 -2.98
C LEU A 324 2.12 -7.02 -3.61
N CYS A 325 2.19 -7.05 -4.94
CA CYS A 325 2.76 -8.17 -5.71
C CYS A 325 3.95 -7.74 -6.58
N ASP A 326 3.86 -6.57 -7.20
CA ASP A 326 4.91 -5.97 -8.04
C ASP A 326 5.29 -4.61 -7.47
N MET A 327 6.59 -4.30 -7.45
CA MET A 327 7.06 -2.97 -7.15
C MET A 327 8.31 -2.58 -7.93
N GLN A 328 8.36 -1.30 -8.29
CA GLN A 328 9.57 -0.64 -8.77
C GLN A 328 10.25 0.09 -7.61
N VAL A 329 11.50 -0.26 -7.33
CA VAL A 329 12.30 0.37 -6.27
C VAL A 329 12.80 1.74 -6.73
N GLY A 330 12.72 2.73 -5.86
CA GLY A 330 13.31 4.06 -6.13
C GLY A 330 12.66 5.24 -5.40
N GLY A 331 11.89 4.97 -4.33
CA GLY A 331 11.35 5.99 -3.43
C GLY A 331 12.39 6.49 -2.42
N ASN A 332 12.00 6.63 -1.16
CA ASN A 332 12.90 6.98 -0.07
C ASN A 332 13.68 5.76 0.44
N LEU A 333 14.81 5.45 -0.20
CA LEU A 333 15.61 4.26 0.09
C LEU A 333 16.21 4.23 1.50
N ASP A 334 16.34 5.40 2.17
CA ASP A 334 16.75 5.48 3.59
C ASP A 334 15.78 4.77 4.55
N ALA A 335 14.55 4.47 4.10
CA ALA A 335 13.57 3.73 4.87
C ALA A 335 13.79 2.21 4.87
N LEU A 336 14.61 1.68 3.95
CA LEU A 336 14.82 0.23 3.78
C LEU A 336 15.27 -0.48 5.07
N PRO A 337 16.20 0.05 5.90
CA PRO A 337 16.60 -0.62 7.13
C PRO A 337 15.44 -0.84 8.11
N ALA A 338 14.47 0.08 8.20
CA ALA A 338 13.30 -0.09 9.06
C ALA A 338 12.22 -0.99 8.46
N LEU A 339 12.30 -1.27 7.16
CA LEU A 339 11.42 -2.19 6.45
C LEU A 339 12.03 -3.58 6.33
N ALA A 340 13.27 -3.79 6.78
CA ALA A 340 13.90 -5.10 6.82
C ALA A 340 13.08 -6.03 7.74
N GLY A 341 12.59 -7.14 7.19
CA GLY A 341 11.72 -8.07 7.91
C GLY A 341 10.24 -7.70 7.95
N HIS A 342 9.82 -6.62 7.27
CA HIS A 342 8.41 -6.26 7.17
C HIS A 342 7.62 -7.38 6.46
N ARG A 343 6.55 -7.89 7.09
CA ARG A 343 5.77 -9.03 6.55
C ARG A 343 5.25 -8.82 5.13
N GLY A 344 4.97 -7.57 4.75
CA GLY A 344 4.49 -7.20 3.42
C GLY A 344 5.41 -7.64 2.28
N TRP A 345 6.70 -7.85 2.53
CA TRP A 345 7.62 -8.41 1.54
C TRP A 345 7.21 -9.81 1.09
N GLY A 346 6.56 -10.59 1.96
CA GLY A 346 6.15 -11.96 1.68
C GLY A 346 5.16 -12.11 0.53
N THR A 347 4.48 -11.05 0.06
CA THR A 347 3.63 -11.12 -1.13
C THR A 347 4.26 -10.52 -2.38
N VAL A 348 5.43 -9.89 -2.27
CA VAL A 348 6.13 -9.27 -3.39
C VAL A 348 6.79 -10.37 -4.22
N GLN A 349 6.25 -10.62 -5.41
CA GLN A 349 6.73 -11.66 -6.34
C GLN A 349 7.59 -11.08 -7.45
N ARG A 350 7.50 -9.77 -7.69
CA ARG A 350 8.20 -9.09 -8.76
C ARG A 350 8.80 -7.78 -8.27
N ILE A 351 10.09 -7.60 -8.54
CA ILE A 351 10.82 -6.39 -8.16
C ILE A 351 11.59 -5.89 -9.37
N ASP A 352 11.46 -4.60 -9.64
CA ASP A 352 12.28 -3.88 -10.62
C ASP A 352 13.26 -2.96 -9.87
N ILE A 353 14.57 -3.22 -9.98
CA ILE A 353 15.61 -2.52 -9.20
C ILE A 353 16.46 -1.66 -10.13
N PHE A 354 16.22 -0.34 -10.11
CA PHE A 354 17.07 0.65 -10.80
C PHE A 354 18.10 1.32 -9.88
N SER A 355 18.08 0.99 -8.59
CA SER A 355 18.97 1.58 -7.58
C SER A 355 20.28 0.81 -7.47
N GLY A 356 21.36 1.48 -7.07
CA GLY A 356 22.67 0.85 -6.87
C GLY A 356 22.71 -0.27 -5.83
N ASP A 357 23.82 -1.01 -5.84
CA ASP A 357 24.01 -2.36 -5.30
C ASP A 357 23.66 -2.52 -3.82
N GLU A 358 24.01 -1.56 -2.95
CA GLU A 358 23.77 -1.68 -1.50
C GLU A 358 22.27 -1.77 -1.18
N HIS A 359 21.43 -1.05 -1.92
CA HIS A 359 19.98 -1.08 -1.72
C HIS A 359 19.35 -2.33 -2.31
N ALA A 360 19.88 -2.80 -3.45
CA ALA A 360 19.42 -4.00 -4.12
C ALA A 360 19.53 -5.23 -3.20
N GLU A 361 20.67 -5.39 -2.53
CA GLU A 361 20.88 -6.49 -1.60
C GLU A 361 19.85 -6.53 -0.46
N ARG A 362 19.58 -5.38 0.18
CA ARG A 362 18.60 -5.30 1.29
C ARG A 362 17.18 -5.62 0.83
N VAL A 363 16.80 -5.14 -0.35
CA VAL A 363 15.50 -5.41 -0.95
C VAL A 363 15.35 -6.90 -1.28
N LEU A 364 16.34 -7.48 -1.95
CA LEU A 364 16.33 -8.90 -2.32
C LEU A 364 16.33 -9.79 -1.08
N ALA A 365 17.13 -9.48 -0.07
CA ALA A 365 17.14 -10.20 1.20
C ALA A 365 15.76 -10.17 1.89
N SER A 366 15.06 -9.03 1.82
CA SER A 366 13.73 -8.89 2.43
C SER A 366 12.64 -9.66 1.67
N ALA A 367 12.73 -9.74 0.33
CA ALA A 367 11.75 -10.39 -0.53
C ALA A 367 12.09 -11.85 -0.92
N ARG A 368 13.23 -12.39 -0.47
CA ARG A 368 13.79 -13.68 -0.91
C ARG A 368 12.79 -14.85 -0.93
N GLY A 369 11.89 -14.93 0.07
CA GLY A 369 10.93 -16.04 0.15
C GLY A 369 9.88 -16.06 -0.98
N SER A 370 9.48 -14.88 -1.45
CA SER A 370 8.35 -14.71 -2.37
C SER A 370 8.76 -14.26 -3.77
N LEU A 371 9.96 -13.69 -3.93
CA LEU A 371 10.45 -13.16 -5.19
C LEU A 371 10.55 -14.26 -6.25
N ARG A 372 9.98 -14.02 -7.43
CA ARG A 372 10.01 -14.91 -8.59
C ARG A 372 10.56 -14.22 -9.83
N VAL A 373 10.41 -12.91 -9.91
CA VAL A 373 10.81 -12.09 -11.04
C VAL A 373 11.64 -10.92 -10.54
N LEU A 374 12.88 -10.83 -11.01
CA LEU A 374 13.75 -9.68 -10.76
C LEU A 374 14.01 -9.01 -12.11
N ASP A 375 13.74 -7.71 -12.23
CA ASP A 375 14.07 -6.94 -13.43
C ASP A 375 15.11 -5.86 -13.16
N SER A 376 15.81 -5.49 -14.24
CA SER A 376 16.81 -4.42 -14.28
C SER A 376 18.00 -4.63 -13.34
N CYS A 377 18.30 -5.88 -12.97
CA CYS A 377 19.45 -6.20 -12.14
C CYS A 377 20.74 -5.79 -12.85
N TRP A 378 21.62 -5.06 -12.17
CA TRP A 378 22.93 -4.72 -12.71
C TRP A 378 23.81 -5.98 -12.74
N ALA A 379 24.41 -6.26 -13.90
CA ALA A 379 25.14 -7.51 -14.11
C ALA A 379 26.33 -7.75 -13.15
N PRO A 380 27.16 -6.75 -12.80
CA PRO A 380 28.29 -6.94 -11.89
C PRO A 380 27.90 -7.44 -10.49
N SER A 381 26.71 -7.08 -9.99
CA SER A 381 26.23 -7.52 -8.69
C SER A 381 25.66 -8.94 -8.70
N LEU A 382 25.34 -9.47 -9.89
CA LEU A 382 24.55 -10.70 -10.06
C LEU A 382 25.24 -11.91 -9.42
N ALA A 383 26.54 -12.11 -9.67
CA ALA A 383 27.30 -13.22 -9.11
C ALA A 383 27.28 -13.19 -7.57
N GLY A 384 27.46 -12.01 -6.96
CA GLY A 384 27.38 -11.83 -5.52
C GLY A 384 26.00 -12.15 -4.94
N PHE A 385 24.92 -11.74 -5.62
CA PHE A 385 23.56 -12.07 -5.20
C PHE A 385 23.28 -13.57 -5.27
N VAL A 386 23.78 -14.24 -6.31
CA VAL A 386 23.67 -15.69 -6.47
C VAL A 386 24.43 -16.40 -5.35
N GLU A 387 25.69 -16.06 -5.08
CA GLU A 387 26.51 -16.66 -4.02
C GLU A 387 25.82 -16.58 -2.66
N ARG A 388 25.25 -15.41 -2.34
CA ARG A 388 24.48 -15.16 -1.09
C ARG A 388 23.10 -15.82 -1.07
N GLY A 389 22.67 -16.45 -2.15
CA GLY A 389 21.36 -17.12 -2.28
C GLY A 389 20.18 -16.16 -2.35
N LEU A 390 20.41 -14.88 -2.67
CA LEU A 390 19.35 -13.86 -2.71
C LEU A 390 18.37 -14.06 -3.87
N LEU A 391 18.77 -14.83 -4.88
CA LEU A 391 17.97 -15.14 -6.06
C LEU A 391 17.39 -16.56 -6.04
N ASP A 392 17.47 -17.24 -4.90
CA ASP A 392 16.87 -18.58 -4.75
C ASP A 392 15.35 -18.49 -5.00
N GLY A 393 14.84 -19.26 -5.96
CA GLY A 393 13.43 -19.24 -6.36
C GLY A 393 13.06 -18.20 -7.42
N VAL A 394 13.99 -17.32 -7.83
CA VAL A 394 13.81 -16.47 -9.02
C VAL A 394 13.80 -17.34 -10.27
N THR A 395 12.76 -17.18 -11.09
CA THR A 395 12.53 -17.92 -12.34
C THR A 395 12.68 -17.04 -13.57
N HIS A 396 12.58 -15.73 -13.38
CA HIS A 396 12.68 -14.72 -14.42
C HIS A 396 13.68 -13.65 -14.00
N LEU A 397 14.73 -13.49 -14.79
CA LEU A 397 15.80 -12.53 -14.50
C LEU A 397 15.95 -11.53 -15.65
N GLY A 398 15.64 -10.27 -15.37
CA GLY A 398 15.97 -9.11 -16.18
C GLY A 398 17.33 -8.56 -15.77
N VAL A 399 18.32 -8.64 -16.65
CA VAL A 399 19.68 -8.15 -16.41
C VAL A 399 19.95 -6.94 -17.30
N ASN A 400 20.43 -5.84 -16.74
CA ASN A 400 21.06 -4.77 -17.51
C ASN A 400 22.50 -5.19 -17.79
N ALA A 401 22.80 -5.52 -19.05
CA ALA A 401 24.11 -6.05 -19.41
C ALA A 401 25.22 -5.02 -19.14
N SER A 402 26.33 -5.50 -18.60
CA SER A 402 27.55 -4.70 -18.41
C SER A 402 28.30 -4.54 -19.74
N ILE A 403 29.17 -3.53 -19.83
CA ILE A 403 30.20 -3.44 -20.88
C ILE A 403 31.10 -4.69 -20.85
N ASP A 404 31.32 -5.28 -19.67
CA ASP A 404 31.96 -6.58 -19.51
C ASP A 404 30.93 -7.70 -19.70
N ILE A 405 30.88 -8.24 -20.92
CA ILE A 405 29.97 -9.33 -21.28
C ILE A 405 30.35 -10.64 -20.57
N ASP A 406 31.63 -10.85 -20.23
CA ASP A 406 32.07 -12.04 -19.48
C ASP A 406 31.50 -12.01 -18.08
N GLU A 407 31.44 -10.84 -17.45
CA GLU A 407 30.83 -10.66 -16.14
C GLU A 407 29.33 -10.96 -16.17
N THR A 408 28.63 -10.47 -17.19
CA THR A 408 27.21 -10.77 -17.41
C THR A 408 27.00 -12.28 -17.61
N ALA A 409 27.83 -12.92 -18.45
CA ALA A 409 27.79 -14.36 -18.70
C ALA A 409 28.05 -15.18 -17.43
N ARG A 410 29.07 -14.81 -16.63
CA ARG A 410 29.41 -15.48 -15.36
C ARG A 410 28.24 -15.41 -14.38
N GLY A 411 27.65 -14.23 -14.20
CA GLY A 411 26.52 -14.04 -13.29
C GLY A 411 25.28 -14.83 -13.72
N VAL A 412 24.94 -14.79 -15.01
CA VAL A 412 23.82 -15.55 -15.58
C VAL A 412 24.04 -17.05 -15.45
N SER A 413 25.24 -17.54 -15.75
CA SER A 413 25.61 -18.96 -15.60
C SER A 413 25.51 -19.42 -14.14
N ALA A 414 25.99 -18.60 -13.21
CA ALA A 414 25.92 -18.91 -11.79
C ALA A 414 24.47 -19.01 -11.30
N TRP A 415 23.60 -18.08 -11.74
CA TRP A 415 22.17 -18.13 -11.44
C TRP A 415 21.52 -19.38 -12.05
N SER A 416 21.79 -19.65 -13.33
CA SER A 416 21.14 -20.73 -14.06
C SER A 416 21.52 -22.12 -13.56
N ALA A 417 22.76 -22.27 -13.06
CA ALA A 417 23.23 -23.49 -12.42
C ALA A 417 22.49 -23.81 -11.11
N ARG A 418 22.00 -22.80 -10.38
CA ARG A 418 21.34 -22.97 -9.07
C ARG A 418 19.82 -23.12 -9.15
N ALA A 419 19.19 -22.72 -10.25
CA ALA A 419 17.74 -22.82 -10.36
C ALA A 419 17.25 -24.24 -10.70
N ALA A 420 16.21 -24.68 -9.98
CA ALA A 420 15.64 -26.02 -10.06
C ALA A 420 14.48 -26.16 -11.08
N ALA A 421 14.12 -25.07 -11.77
CA ALA A 421 12.93 -24.96 -12.62
C ALA A 421 13.29 -24.32 -13.97
N PRO A 422 12.36 -24.35 -14.97
CA PRO A 422 12.48 -23.61 -16.22
C PRO A 422 12.81 -22.12 -15.99
N GLN A 423 13.72 -21.57 -16.80
CA GLN A 423 14.30 -20.24 -16.61
C GLN A 423 14.05 -19.33 -17.80
N ALA A 424 13.59 -18.11 -17.52
CA ALA A 424 13.52 -17.05 -18.49
C ALA A 424 14.50 -15.94 -18.15
N ILE A 425 15.26 -15.49 -19.14
CA ILE A 425 16.15 -14.35 -19.01
C ILE A 425 15.67 -13.26 -19.95
N ALA A 426 15.63 -12.03 -19.45
CA ALA A 426 15.58 -10.84 -20.26
C ALA A 426 16.90 -10.09 -20.11
N LEU A 427 17.58 -9.78 -21.20
CA LEU A 427 18.76 -8.94 -21.20
C LEU A 427 18.37 -7.57 -21.74
N THR A 428 18.52 -6.54 -20.92
CA THR A 428 18.37 -5.16 -21.33
C THR A 428 19.74 -4.60 -21.69
N LEU A 429 19.82 -3.99 -22.86
CA LEU A 429 20.99 -3.29 -23.38
C LEU A 429 20.69 -1.80 -23.42
N ASP A 430 21.44 -1.01 -22.63
CA ASP A 430 21.36 0.45 -22.68
C ASP A 430 22.22 0.97 -23.85
N ASP A 431 21.61 1.70 -24.78
CA ASP A 431 22.27 2.26 -25.97
C ASP A 431 23.34 3.32 -25.63
N ARG A 432 23.38 3.84 -24.39
CA ARG A 432 24.45 4.76 -23.96
C ARG A 432 25.84 4.11 -23.97
N GLU A 433 25.90 2.79 -23.82
CA GLU A 433 27.16 2.05 -23.66
C GLU A 433 27.62 1.32 -24.92
N ARG A 434 26.85 1.41 -26.03
CA ARG A 434 27.14 0.78 -27.33
C ARG A 434 27.53 -0.71 -27.25
N PRO A 435 26.70 -1.60 -26.70
CA PRO A 435 26.98 -3.03 -26.83
C PRO A 435 26.99 -3.41 -28.31
N ASP A 436 28.04 -4.11 -28.74
CA ASP A 436 28.18 -4.65 -30.10
C ASP A 436 27.30 -5.89 -30.24
N ILE A 437 26.68 -6.06 -31.41
CA ILE A 437 25.90 -7.27 -31.74
C ILE A 437 26.79 -8.52 -31.74
N GLU A 438 28.09 -8.37 -31.99
CA GLU A 438 29.06 -9.46 -31.84
C GLU A 438 29.21 -9.93 -30.38
N GLN A 439 29.12 -9.02 -29.40
CA GLN A 439 29.15 -9.37 -27.97
C GLN A 439 27.87 -10.11 -27.55
N LEU A 440 26.73 -9.81 -28.18
CA LEU A 440 25.48 -10.56 -27.98
C LEU A 440 25.55 -11.96 -28.56
N ARG A 441 26.22 -12.14 -29.70
CA ARG A 441 26.50 -13.47 -30.26
C ARG A 441 27.38 -14.24 -29.30
N GLU A 442 28.45 -13.62 -28.81
CA GLU A 442 29.36 -14.26 -27.87
C GLU A 442 28.65 -14.68 -26.56
N LEU A 443 27.69 -13.90 -26.06
CA LEU A 443 26.88 -14.28 -24.91
C LEU A 443 25.87 -15.40 -25.25
N ALA A 444 25.28 -15.37 -26.46
CA ALA A 444 24.31 -16.34 -26.93
C ALA A 444 24.92 -17.72 -27.26
N ASP A 445 26.14 -17.71 -27.79
CA ASP A 445 26.90 -18.89 -28.22
C ASP A 445 27.63 -19.56 -27.04
N ARG A 446 27.70 -18.91 -25.87
CA ARG A 446 28.29 -19.48 -24.67
C ARG A 446 27.35 -20.48 -23.98
N ASP A 447 27.94 -21.55 -23.46
CA ASP A 447 27.28 -22.57 -22.62
C ASP A 447 26.47 -22.00 -21.44
N ALA A 448 26.75 -20.74 -21.07
CA ALA A 448 26.05 -19.94 -20.07
C ALA A 448 24.51 -19.95 -20.18
N LEU A 449 23.98 -20.11 -21.40
CA LEU A 449 22.54 -20.10 -21.69
C LEU A 449 21.95 -21.50 -21.96
N GLU A 450 22.71 -22.58 -21.83
CA GLU A 450 22.21 -23.95 -22.09
C GLU A 450 20.97 -24.30 -21.27
N ARG A 451 20.88 -23.77 -20.04
CA ARG A 451 19.80 -24.01 -19.08
C ARG A 451 18.68 -22.95 -19.11
N VAL A 452 18.70 -22.05 -20.10
CA VAL A 452 17.74 -20.95 -20.26
C VAL A 452 16.75 -21.30 -21.36
N ASP A 453 15.46 -21.30 -21.03
CA ASP A 453 14.40 -21.73 -21.96
C ASP A 453 13.95 -20.59 -22.90
N SER A 454 14.10 -19.35 -22.44
CA SER A 454 13.75 -18.16 -23.22
C SER A 454 14.68 -16.99 -22.92
N LEU A 455 15.13 -16.31 -23.97
CA LEU A 455 15.98 -15.14 -23.92
C LEU A 455 15.24 -13.93 -24.52
N ALA A 456 15.06 -12.85 -23.77
CA ALA A 456 14.48 -11.60 -24.27
C ALA A 456 15.47 -10.45 -24.27
N LEU A 457 15.96 -10.05 -25.43
CA LEU A 457 16.75 -8.83 -25.60
C LEU A 457 15.85 -7.60 -25.55
N ARG A 458 16.23 -6.57 -24.81
CA ARG A 458 15.54 -5.27 -24.78
C ARG A 458 16.52 -4.18 -25.14
N LEU A 459 16.18 -3.44 -26.17
CA LEU A 459 17.00 -2.37 -26.73
C LEU A 459 16.34 -1.04 -26.37
N SER A 460 16.90 -0.32 -25.39
CA SER A 460 16.41 0.99 -24.97
C SER A 460 17.29 2.12 -25.52
N GLY A 461 16.70 3.22 -26.03
CA GLY A 461 17.45 4.47 -26.30
C GLY A 461 17.59 4.93 -27.76
N TRP A 462 16.61 4.67 -28.63
CA TRP A 462 16.74 4.89 -30.08
C TRP A 462 16.91 6.37 -30.53
N SER A 463 18.15 6.85 -30.63
CA SER A 463 18.44 8.08 -31.40
C SER A 463 18.16 7.90 -32.90
N ARG A 464 17.81 8.96 -33.64
CA ARG A 464 17.44 8.89 -35.08
C ARG A 464 18.57 8.35 -35.96
N GLN A 465 19.84 8.57 -35.59
CA GLN A 465 21.00 8.32 -36.44
C GLN A 465 21.45 6.84 -36.43
N LEU A 466 21.24 6.14 -35.31
CA LEU A 466 21.58 4.73 -35.12
C LEU A 466 20.53 3.74 -35.69
N ARG A 467 19.35 4.23 -36.10
CA ARG A 467 18.26 3.38 -36.63
C ARG A 467 18.60 2.70 -37.96
N ALA A 468 19.35 3.37 -38.83
CA ALA A 468 19.64 2.83 -40.17
C ALA A 468 20.77 1.78 -40.13
N GLU A 469 21.83 2.03 -39.35
CA GLU A 469 23.01 1.16 -39.26
C GLU A 469 22.73 -0.14 -38.49
N ARG A 470 21.98 -0.08 -37.37
CA ARG A 470 21.76 -1.26 -36.52
C ARG A 470 20.59 -2.14 -36.92
N THR A 471 19.65 -1.62 -37.71
CA THR A 471 18.59 -2.44 -38.33
C THR A 471 19.20 -3.48 -39.28
N LEU A 472 20.30 -3.14 -39.98
CA LEU A 472 21.07 -4.06 -40.82
C LEU A 472 21.83 -5.13 -40.01
N SER A 473 22.41 -4.76 -38.87
CA SER A 473 23.14 -5.69 -38.01
C SER A 473 22.22 -6.65 -37.23
N LEU A 474 21.03 -6.20 -36.80
CA LEU A 474 20.04 -7.08 -36.16
C LEU A 474 19.49 -8.10 -37.16
N SER A 475 19.32 -7.72 -38.44
CA SER A 475 18.95 -8.66 -39.51
C SER A 475 20.03 -9.67 -39.84
N ALA A 476 21.31 -9.28 -39.83
CA ALA A 476 22.42 -10.23 -40.00
C ALA A 476 22.48 -11.24 -38.85
N TRP A 477 22.24 -10.79 -37.61
CA TRP A 477 22.16 -11.65 -36.44
C TRP A 477 20.97 -12.63 -36.49
N LEU A 478 19.78 -12.18 -36.87
CA LEU A 478 18.60 -13.05 -37.04
C LEU A 478 18.78 -14.07 -38.16
N ALA A 479 19.57 -13.76 -39.20
CA ALA A 479 19.88 -14.66 -40.31
C ALA A 479 20.92 -15.73 -39.96
N GLU A 480 21.72 -15.52 -38.91
CA GLU A 480 22.78 -16.42 -38.44
C GLU A 480 22.47 -17.05 -37.07
N MET A 481 21.19 -17.06 -36.67
CA MET A 481 20.75 -17.64 -35.40
C MET A 481 20.99 -19.15 -35.34
N PRO A 482 21.43 -19.70 -34.18
CA PRO A 482 21.53 -21.14 -33.98
C PRO A 482 20.21 -21.89 -34.21
N ASP A 483 20.28 -23.06 -34.86
CA ASP A 483 19.12 -23.89 -35.27
C ASP A 483 18.16 -24.31 -34.13
N HIS A 484 18.59 -24.20 -32.87
CA HIS A 484 17.80 -24.56 -31.70
C HIS A 484 16.84 -23.46 -31.24
N ILE A 485 16.80 -22.31 -31.91
CA ILE A 485 15.90 -21.18 -31.63
C ILE A 485 14.66 -21.28 -32.54
N GLU A 486 13.50 -21.59 -31.95
CA GLU A 486 12.29 -21.91 -32.72
C GLU A 486 11.35 -20.71 -32.95
N ARG A 487 11.39 -19.66 -32.11
CA ARG A 487 10.53 -18.47 -32.30
C ARG A 487 11.17 -17.17 -31.82
N VAL A 488 11.01 -16.11 -32.61
CA VAL A 488 11.35 -14.71 -32.26
C VAL A 488 10.09 -13.84 -32.23
N ARG A 489 9.88 -13.09 -31.15
CA ARG A 489 8.79 -12.13 -30.95
C ARG A 489 9.35 -10.73 -30.77
N PHE A 490 8.77 -9.77 -31.48
CA PHE A 490 9.04 -8.36 -31.27
C PHE A 490 7.88 -7.72 -30.50
N SER A 491 8.19 -7.01 -29.41
CA SER A 491 7.26 -6.15 -28.69
C SER A 491 7.84 -4.76 -28.57
N LEU A 492 7.04 -3.74 -28.88
CA LEU A 492 7.50 -2.36 -28.86
C LEU A 492 6.83 -1.60 -27.71
N ASP A 493 7.62 -1.04 -26.79
CA ASP A 493 7.13 -0.11 -25.77
C ASP A 493 7.33 1.34 -26.22
N ILE A 494 6.22 1.95 -26.63
CA ILE A 494 6.16 3.34 -27.10
C ILE A 494 6.42 4.34 -25.95
N ARG A 495 6.25 3.94 -24.67
CA ARG A 495 6.54 4.79 -23.50
C ARG A 495 8.03 5.03 -23.31
N ALA A 496 8.79 3.96 -23.48
CA ALA A 496 10.22 3.89 -23.18
C ALA A 496 11.11 3.95 -24.43
N THR A 497 10.54 4.11 -25.64
CA THR A 497 11.28 4.01 -26.91
C THR A 497 12.11 2.73 -26.98
N THR A 498 11.55 1.63 -26.46
CA THR A 498 12.27 0.37 -26.24
C THR A 498 11.69 -0.73 -27.15
N LEU A 499 12.57 -1.40 -27.89
CA LEU A 499 12.22 -2.59 -28.66
C LEU A 499 12.60 -3.83 -27.83
N HIS A 500 11.62 -4.67 -27.55
CA HIS A 500 11.80 -5.99 -26.95
C HIS A 500 11.85 -7.03 -28.08
N VAL A 501 12.88 -7.86 -28.08
CA VAL A 501 13.07 -9.00 -28.97
C VAL A 501 13.15 -10.23 -28.07
N THR A 502 12.11 -11.06 -28.06
CA THR A 502 12.05 -12.31 -27.28
C THR A 502 12.33 -13.49 -28.18
N VAL A 503 13.17 -14.40 -27.73
CA VAL A 503 13.68 -15.57 -28.45
C VAL A 503 13.39 -16.80 -27.58
N ALA A 504 12.76 -17.84 -28.13
CA ALA A 504 12.32 -19.03 -27.38
C ALA A 504 12.70 -20.34 -28.09
N ARG A 505 12.96 -21.40 -27.30
CA ARG A 505 13.44 -22.72 -27.76
C ARG A 505 12.37 -23.83 -27.98
N ASP A 506 11.07 -23.65 -27.68
CA ASP A 506 10.04 -24.73 -27.79
C ASP A 506 8.61 -24.21 -28.09
N GLU A 507 7.89 -24.89 -29.00
CA GLU A 507 6.48 -24.65 -29.39
C GLU A 507 5.44 -24.82 -28.26
N THR A 508 5.72 -25.59 -27.20
CA THR A 508 4.67 -26.10 -26.30
C THR A 508 4.37 -25.28 -25.04
N ARG A 509 5.10 -24.19 -24.75
CA ARG A 509 4.95 -23.49 -23.45
C ARG A 509 4.81 -21.97 -23.57
N ARG A 510 3.91 -21.43 -22.73
CA ARG A 510 3.46 -20.02 -22.75
C ARG A 510 4.63 -19.05 -22.55
N PHE A 511 4.76 -18.11 -23.47
CA PHE A 511 5.69 -16.98 -23.42
C PHE A 511 5.52 -16.17 -22.13
N CYS A 512 6.62 -15.93 -21.43
CA CYS A 512 6.62 -15.06 -20.27
C CYS A 512 6.97 -13.62 -20.69
N ARG A 513 6.10 -12.68 -20.31
CA ARG A 513 6.34 -11.24 -20.50
C ARG A 513 7.21 -10.74 -19.35
N ALA A 514 8.46 -10.39 -19.65
CA ALA A 514 9.30 -9.65 -18.71
C ALA A 514 9.13 -8.15 -19.00
N ARG A 515 8.74 -7.36 -17.98
CA ARG A 515 8.55 -5.90 -18.03
C ARG A 515 9.75 -5.24 -17.34
N ALA A 516 10.22 -4.07 -17.76
CA ALA A 516 11.30 -3.34 -17.09
C ALA A 516 11.10 -1.90 -17.48
N ALA A 517 11.08 -1.04 -16.48
CA ALA A 517 10.69 0.34 -16.63
C ALA A 517 11.91 1.25 -16.80
N CYS A 518 12.45 1.40 -18.01
CA CYS A 518 13.46 2.42 -18.26
C CYS A 518 12.85 3.82 -18.15
N GLU A 519 13.35 4.64 -17.22
CA GLU A 519 12.94 6.04 -17.05
C GLU A 519 13.74 6.93 -18.01
N VAL A 520 13.10 7.39 -19.10
CA VAL A 520 13.65 8.44 -19.97
C VAL A 520 13.02 9.76 -19.56
N GLY A 521 13.88 10.71 -19.16
CA GLY A 521 13.48 12.05 -18.71
C GLY A 521 12.52 12.74 -19.69
N ALA A 522 11.50 13.37 -19.13
CA ALA A 522 10.45 14.06 -19.86
C ALA A 522 11.01 15.25 -20.67
N GLY A 523 10.98 15.14 -22.01
CA GLY A 523 11.14 16.24 -22.95
C GLY A 523 9.85 16.47 -23.75
N PRO A 524 9.48 17.72 -24.11
CA PRO A 524 8.13 18.07 -24.57
C PRO A 524 7.84 17.77 -26.06
N ARG A 525 8.51 16.82 -26.69
CA ARG A 525 8.19 16.36 -28.05
C ARG A 525 8.42 14.85 -28.16
N ALA A 526 7.34 14.07 -28.16
CA ALA A 526 7.40 12.70 -28.68
C ALA A 526 7.60 12.80 -30.20
N PRO A 527 8.71 12.28 -30.77
CA PRO A 527 8.94 12.36 -32.21
C PRO A 527 8.11 11.31 -32.94
N ASP A 528 7.62 11.65 -34.14
CA ASP A 528 6.84 10.78 -35.01
C ASP A 528 7.48 9.40 -35.19
N PHE A 529 6.69 8.36 -34.93
CA PHE A 529 7.02 6.96 -35.12
C PHE A 529 6.85 6.60 -36.61
N ASP A 530 7.96 6.40 -37.33
CA ASP A 530 7.92 6.00 -38.74
C ASP A 530 7.72 4.48 -38.88
N SER A 531 6.45 4.09 -38.82
CA SER A 531 6.00 2.71 -39.02
C SER A 531 6.41 2.12 -40.38
N ALA A 532 6.65 2.93 -41.41
CA ALA A 532 6.93 2.44 -42.75
C ALA A 532 8.33 1.83 -42.89
N ALA A 533 9.33 2.37 -42.18
CA ALA A 533 10.70 1.85 -42.18
C ALA A 533 10.81 0.48 -41.49
N VAL A 534 10.10 0.29 -40.36
CA VAL A 534 10.05 -1.00 -39.66
C VAL A 534 9.35 -2.06 -40.51
N LEU A 535 8.27 -1.68 -41.21
CA LEU A 535 7.50 -2.56 -42.10
C LEU A 535 8.29 -2.98 -43.35
N ALA A 536 9.05 -2.06 -43.96
CA ALA A 536 9.92 -2.38 -45.10
C ALA A 536 11.00 -3.40 -44.74
N HIS A 537 11.41 -3.44 -43.47
CA HIS A 537 12.45 -4.33 -42.98
C HIS A 537 11.92 -5.71 -42.56
N ILE A 538 10.71 -5.81 -42.00
CA ILE A 538 10.05 -7.11 -41.77
C ILE A 538 9.88 -7.86 -43.11
N ARG A 539 9.63 -7.13 -44.21
CA ARG A 539 9.58 -7.69 -45.57
C ARG A 539 10.91 -8.31 -46.05
N SER A 540 12.06 -7.94 -45.49
CA SER A 540 13.37 -8.48 -45.90
C SER A 540 13.83 -9.71 -45.12
N LEU A 541 13.12 -10.15 -44.09
CA LEU A 541 13.57 -11.21 -43.16
C LEU A 541 13.27 -12.67 -43.59
N GLY A 542 12.65 -12.91 -44.75
CA GLY A 542 12.46 -14.29 -45.27
C GLY A 542 11.51 -15.18 -44.44
N SER A 543 11.52 -16.49 -44.69
CA SER A 543 10.44 -17.46 -44.39
C SER A 543 10.29 -17.96 -42.95
N ALA A 544 10.89 -17.31 -41.94
CA ALA A 544 10.68 -17.68 -40.54
C ALA A 544 9.29 -17.21 -40.04
N PRO A 545 8.56 -18.00 -39.21
CA PRO A 545 7.27 -17.57 -38.68
C PRO A 545 7.45 -16.44 -37.65
N VAL A 546 7.22 -15.20 -38.09
CA VAL A 546 7.27 -13.99 -37.24
C VAL A 546 5.89 -13.71 -36.64
N SER A 547 5.84 -13.58 -35.30
CA SER A 547 4.65 -13.11 -34.58
C SER A 547 4.91 -11.75 -33.95
N LEU A 548 4.10 -10.75 -34.33
CA LEU A 548 4.23 -9.37 -33.88
C LEU A 548 3.11 -9.05 -32.88
N GLU A 549 3.48 -8.61 -31.68
CA GLU A 549 2.53 -8.21 -30.64
C GLU A 549 2.78 -6.74 -30.25
N ILE A 550 1.83 -5.87 -30.59
CA ILE A 550 1.90 -4.44 -30.33
C ILE A 550 1.10 -4.14 -29.06
N GLU A 551 1.80 -3.83 -27.97
CA GLU A 551 1.18 -3.50 -26.69
C GLU A 551 1.03 -1.98 -26.53
N ALA A 552 -0.07 -1.42 -27.04
CA ALA A 552 -0.42 -0.02 -26.83
C ALA A 552 -1.01 0.17 -25.43
N ARG A 553 -0.17 0.36 -24.42
CA ARG A 553 -0.63 0.66 -23.05
C ARG A 553 -0.17 2.05 -22.62
N ARG A 554 -0.95 3.11 -22.89
CA ARG A 554 -0.81 4.37 -22.14
C ARG A 554 -2.15 4.99 -21.70
N PHE A 555 -2.26 5.14 -20.37
CA PHE A 555 -2.84 6.32 -19.71
C PHE A 555 -1.70 7.31 -19.37
N PHE A 556 -1.91 8.60 -19.58
CA PHE A 556 -1.04 9.65 -19.04
C PHE A 556 -1.84 10.63 -18.19
N VAL A 557 -1.21 11.19 -17.17
CA VAL A 557 -1.68 12.37 -16.44
C VAL A 557 -0.67 13.48 -16.69
N VAL A 558 -1.07 14.52 -17.44
CA VAL A 558 -0.32 15.77 -17.58
C VAL A 558 -1.23 16.87 -17.04
N GLY A 559 -1.02 17.26 -15.78
CA GLY A 559 -1.99 18.08 -15.04
C GLY A 559 -3.32 17.34 -14.77
N ARG A 560 -4.44 18.05 -14.61
CA ARG A 560 -5.77 17.47 -14.30
C ARG A 560 -6.50 16.83 -15.49
N ARG A 561 -5.81 16.40 -16.55
CA ARG A 561 -6.44 15.75 -17.72
C ARG A 561 -5.64 14.53 -18.20
N LEU A 562 -6.40 13.50 -18.58
CA LEU A 562 -5.93 12.25 -19.18
C LEU A 562 -6.05 12.32 -20.72
N MET A 563 -5.04 11.81 -21.44
CA MET A 563 -5.09 11.64 -22.91
C MET A 563 -4.47 10.30 -23.35
N PHE A 564 -4.92 9.81 -24.52
CA PHE A 564 -4.66 8.48 -25.09
C PHE A 564 -3.83 8.56 -26.39
N ALA A 565 -3.13 7.49 -26.75
CA ALA A 565 -2.50 7.32 -28.07
C ALA A 565 -2.68 5.87 -28.55
N ALA A 566 -3.41 5.67 -29.66
CA ALA A 566 -3.60 4.39 -30.33
C ALA A 566 -3.12 4.48 -31.80
N PRO A 567 -2.63 3.38 -32.43
CA PRO A 567 -2.29 3.36 -33.85
C PRO A 567 -3.54 3.49 -34.74
N SER A 568 -3.42 4.09 -35.93
CA SER A 568 -4.56 4.29 -36.85
C SER A 568 -4.97 2.98 -37.55
N GLU A 569 -6.24 2.86 -37.97
CA GLU A 569 -6.74 1.71 -38.74
C GLU A 569 -5.91 1.42 -40.00
N THR A 570 -5.37 2.46 -40.64
CA THR A 570 -4.49 2.34 -41.81
C THR A 570 -3.18 1.62 -41.49
N GLN A 571 -2.63 1.83 -40.29
CA GLN A 571 -1.42 1.15 -39.81
C GLN A 571 -1.70 -0.32 -39.50
N LEU A 572 -2.87 -0.64 -38.95
CA LEU A 572 -3.28 -2.01 -38.63
C LEU A 572 -3.58 -2.85 -39.88
N ALA A 573 -4.20 -2.25 -40.90
CA ALA A 573 -4.49 -2.92 -42.17
C ALA A 573 -3.23 -3.28 -42.99
N ALA A 574 -2.16 -2.48 -42.88
CA ALA A 574 -0.89 -2.78 -43.53
C ALA A 574 -0.10 -3.92 -42.85
N LEU A 575 -0.32 -4.11 -41.54
CA LEU A 575 0.34 -5.14 -40.73
C LEU A 575 -0.27 -6.54 -40.93
N SER A 576 -1.60 -6.63 -41.10
CA SER A 576 -2.33 -7.91 -41.15
C SER A 576 -2.08 -8.78 -42.38
N GLN A 577 -1.48 -8.21 -43.44
CA GLN A 577 -1.16 -8.95 -44.66
C GLN A 577 0.06 -9.87 -44.54
N HIS A 578 0.86 -9.76 -43.46
CA HIS A 578 2.21 -10.33 -43.40
C HIS A 578 2.60 -10.94 -42.04
N VAL A 579 1.67 -11.09 -41.11
CA VAL A 579 1.91 -11.63 -39.77
C VAL A 579 0.93 -12.79 -39.54
N GLU A 580 1.44 -13.94 -39.08
CA GLU A 580 0.63 -15.15 -38.88
C GLU A 580 -0.48 -14.95 -37.82
N ARG A 581 -0.22 -14.06 -36.85
CA ARG A 581 -1.20 -13.63 -35.86
C ARG A 581 -0.86 -12.23 -35.30
N ILE A 582 -1.75 -11.26 -35.51
CA ILE A 582 -1.70 -9.96 -34.82
C ILE A 582 -2.62 -10.05 -33.61
N THR A 583 -2.06 -9.84 -32.42
CA THR A 583 -2.85 -9.70 -31.20
C THR A 583 -2.73 -8.26 -30.73
N LEU A 584 -3.80 -7.49 -30.90
CA LEU A 584 -3.94 -6.21 -30.23
C LEU A 584 -4.40 -6.48 -28.81
N LEU A 585 -3.57 -6.12 -27.83
CA LEU A 585 -4.05 -6.01 -26.46
C LEU A 585 -4.73 -4.67 -26.30
N GLU A 586 -6.03 -4.65 -26.55
CA GLU A 586 -6.86 -3.48 -26.30
C GLU A 586 -6.77 -3.07 -24.83
N GLY A 587 -6.13 -1.94 -24.57
CA GLY A 587 -6.48 -1.06 -23.46
C GLY A 587 -7.45 -0.02 -24.00
N LEU A 588 -8.75 -0.32 -23.97
CA LEU A 588 -9.89 0.57 -24.27
C LEU A 588 -9.74 1.50 -25.49
N ALA A 589 -10.45 1.17 -26.57
CA ALA A 589 -11.03 2.20 -27.42
C ALA A 589 -12.43 2.52 -26.86
N PHE A 590 -12.60 3.63 -26.11
CA PHE A 590 -13.91 4.30 -25.94
C PHE A 590 -13.74 5.65 -25.23
N TYR A 591 -13.97 6.79 -25.91
CA TYR A 591 -14.12 8.09 -25.23
C TYR A 591 -15.05 9.12 -25.90
N ASP A 592 -15.93 8.72 -26.83
CA ASP A 592 -16.91 9.67 -27.39
C ASP A 592 -18.22 9.76 -26.58
N GLU A 593 -18.62 8.76 -25.80
CA GLU A 593 -19.93 8.78 -25.11
C GLU A 593 -19.91 9.31 -23.65
N LEU A 594 -18.77 9.29 -22.95
CA LEU A 594 -18.68 9.90 -21.60
C LEU A 594 -18.56 11.45 -21.65
N GLY A 595 -18.25 12.01 -22.82
CA GLY A 595 -18.32 13.45 -23.06
C GLY A 595 -19.74 14.01 -23.15
N ALA A 596 -20.76 13.15 -23.26
CA ALA A 596 -22.17 13.52 -23.26
C ALA A 596 -22.78 13.51 -21.84
N LEU A 597 -22.35 12.60 -20.97
CA LEU A 597 -22.86 12.50 -19.59
C LEU A 597 -22.29 13.55 -18.61
N HIS A 598 -21.27 14.29 -19.01
CA HIS A 598 -20.78 15.47 -18.27
C HIS A 598 -21.33 16.80 -18.82
N ARG A 599 -22.20 16.74 -19.83
CA ARG A 599 -22.90 17.89 -20.42
C ARG A 599 -24.44 17.78 -20.36
N ALA A 600 -24.97 16.78 -19.67
CA ALA A 600 -26.32 16.73 -19.12
C ALA A 600 -26.22 16.70 -17.60
#